data_AF-A0A955UEP6-F1
#
_entry.id   AF-A0A955UEP6-F1
#
_cell.length_a   1.000
_cell.length_b   1.000
_cell.length_c   1.000
_cell.angle_alpha   90.00
_cell.angle_beta   90.00
_cell.angle_gamma   90.00
#
_symmetry.space_group_name_H-M   'P 1'
#
loop_
_entity.id
_entity.type
_entity.pdbx_description
1 polymer ?
#
loop_
_entity_poly.entity_id
_entity_poly.type
_entity_poly.pdbx_seq_one_letter_code
_entity_poly.pdbx_strand_id
1 'polypeptide(L)'
;MGCRRPWVASLIWALTSLVVGILAWVSPLYTEALWAPGDLSRYHTDIARCVACHEPFKGATSKKCLVCHTLEIFQSRSEPDVRQLHQNAIQTGQACLACHTEHRGVLTAITIGRAENPHGELVFRATGATSCSDCHVIRAGAGKQNGTLQRNAYVERLIQKEEGAHRLGHFAKCLKCHRGGQLDVEEEDDDDD
;
A
#
# COMPACT_ATOMS: atom_id res chain seq x y z
N MET A 1 28.63 29.63 37.24
CA MET A 1 28.57 29.63 35.77
C MET A 1 29.78 28.87 35.23
N GLY A 2 29.59 27.64 34.73
CA GLY A 2 30.69 26.77 34.31
C GLY A 2 31.25 27.15 32.95
N CYS A 3 32.54 27.51 32.89
CA CYS A 3 33.30 27.67 31.65
C CYS A 3 33.41 26.31 30.94
N ARG A 4 32.72 26.12 29.81
CA ARG A 4 32.99 24.98 28.93
C ARG A 4 34.37 25.19 28.30
N ARG A 5 35.22 24.16 28.40
CA ARG A 5 36.58 24.19 27.84
C ARG A 5 36.50 24.34 26.30
N PRO A 6 37.37 25.13 25.66
CA PRO A 6 37.26 25.51 24.25
C PRO A 6 37.31 24.31 23.28
N TRP A 7 38.03 23.22 23.65
CA TRP A 7 38.09 22.00 22.85
C TRP A 7 36.76 21.24 22.76
N VAL A 8 35.83 21.48 23.69
CA VAL A 8 34.50 20.85 23.66
C VAL A 8 33.71 21.33 22.45
N ALA A 9 33.83 22.61 22.08
CA ALA A 9 33.15 23.15 20.91
C ALA A 9 33.71 22.54 19.61
N SER A 10 35.04 22.47 19.47
CA SER A 10 35.69 21.86 18.32
C SER A 10 35.34 20.37 18.16
N LEU A 11 35.26 19.64 19.28
CA LEU A 11 34.88 18.24 19.28
C LEU A 11 33.41 18.04 18.88
N ILE A 12 32.50 18.91 19.35
CA ILE A 12 31.10 18.91 18.93
C ILE A 12 31.00 19.13 17.41
N TRP A 13 31.65 20.16 16.87
CA TRP A 13 31.61 20.44 15.44
C TRP A 13 32.17 19.29 14.61
N ALA A 14 33.30 18.71 15.01
CA ALA A 14 33.89 17.56 14.32
C ALA A 14 32.93 16.35 14.30
N LEU A 15 32.29 16.04 15.42
CA LEU A 15 31.30 14.96 15.50
C LEU A 15 30.05 15.27 14.67
N THR A 16 29.54 16.50 14.71
CA THR A 16 28.38 16.90 13.89
C THR A 16 28.68 16.79 12.40
N SER A 17 29.83 17.30 11.95
CA SER A 17 30.26 17.18 10.55
C SER A 17 30.45 15.73 10.13
N LEU A 18 31.00 14.88 11.00
CA LEU A 18 31.12 13.44 10.74
C LEU A 18 29.76 12.79 10.54
N VAL A 19 28.79 13.05 11.44
CA VAL A 19 27.43 12.51 11.34
C VAL A 19 26.73 12.99 10.06
N VAL A 20 26.81 14.28 9.75
CA VAL A 20 26.22 14.83 8.52
C VAL A 20 26.87 14.22 7.27
N GLY A 21 28.19 14.05 7.26
CA GLY A 21 28.91 13.41 6.17
C GLY A 21 28.50 11.94 5.97
N ILE A 22 28.35 11.19 7.05
CA ILE A 22 27.85 9.80 7.00
C ILE A 22 26.42 9.76 6.46
N LEU A 23 25.51 10.60 6.98
CA LEU A 23 24.13 10.64 6.51
C LEU A 23 24.04 11.01 5.03
N ALA A 24 24.82 11.99 4.57
CA ALA A 24 24.86 12.38 3.17
C ALA A 24 25.36 11.25 2.26
N TRP A 25 26.33 10.45 2.71
CA TRP A 25 26.86 9.31 1.95
C TRP A 25 25.91 8.11 1.95
N VAL A 26 25.33 7.76 3.10
CA VAL A 26 24.45 6.58 3.24
C VAL A 26 23.08 6.82 2.62
N SER A 27 22.58 8.06 2.61
CA SER A 27 21.26 8.44 2.08
C SER A 27 20.95 7.91 0.67
N PRO A 28 21.79 8.10 -0.36
CA PRO A 28 21.51 7.58 -1.70
C PRO A 28 21.62 6.05 -1.82
N LEU A 29 22.33 5.38 -0.89
CA LEU A 29 22.52 3.93 -0.91
C LEU A 29 21.35 3.17 -0.25
N TYR A 30 20.63 3.84 0.65
CA TYR A 30 19.58 3.24 1.47
C TYR A 30 18.36 4.17 1.59
N THR A 31 17.90 4.71 0.46
CA THR A 31 16.74 5.62 0.41
C THR A 31 15.51 5.03 1.07
N GLU A 32 15.20 3.78 0.75
CA GLU A 32 14.01 3.10 1.26
C GLU A 32 14.10 2.82 2.77
N ALA A 33 15.27 2.42 3.26
CA ALA A 33 15.44 2.03 4.66
C ALA A 33 15.64 3.21 5.62
N LEU A 34 16.18 4.34 5.15
CA LEU A 34 16.35 5.54 5.97
C LEU A 34 15.22 6.56 5.81
N TRP A 35 14.64 6.68 4.62
CA TRP A 35 13.79 7.83 4.28
C TRP A 35 12.42 7.46 3.72
N ALA A 36 12.22 6.26 3.17
CA ALA A 36 10.92 5.88 2.63
C ALA A 36 10.06 5.14 3.67
N PRO A 37 8.80 5.52 3.84
CA PRO A 37 7.89 4.85 4.76
C PRO A 37 7.38 3.48 4.28
N GLY A 38 7.75 3.05 3.06
CA GLY A 38 7.30 1.83 2.39
C GLY A 38 6.52 2.10 1.10
N ASP A 39 6.23 1.04 0.35
CA ASP A 39 5.50 1.11 -0.92
C ASP A 39 4.06 1.62 -0.74
N LEU A 40 3.57 2.41 -1.70
CA LEU A 40 2.17 2.79 -1.75
C LEU A 40 1.26 1.58 -2.00
N SER A 41 0.01 1.73 -1.59
CA SER A 41 -1.07 0.81 -1.83
C SER A 41 -1.33 0.69 -3.32
N ARG A 42 -1.92 -0.44 -3.72
CA ARG A 42 -2.23 -0.72 -5.13
C ARG A 42 -3.06 0.38 -5.82
N TYR A 43 -3.87 1.12 -5.06
CA TYR A 43 -4.76 2.16 -5.57
C TYR A 43 -4.07 3.51 -5.82
N HIS A 44 -2.86 3.70 -5.29
CA HIS A 44 -2.06 4.91 -5.47
C HIS A 44 -0.71 4.62 -6.14
N THR A 45 -0.59 3.49 -6.83
CA THR A 45 0.65 3.06 -7.50
C THR A 45 1.16 4.08 -8.53
N ASP A 46 0.25 4.84 -9.15
CA ASP A 46 0.60 5.88 -10.12
C ASP A 46 1.15 7.17 -9.49
N ILE A 47 1.18 7.28 -8.16
CA ILE A 47 1.66 8.48 -7.46
C ILE A 47 3.16 8.34 -7.14
N ALA A 48 4.00 9.01 -7.93
CA ALA A 48 5.47 8.92 -7.79
C ALA A 48 6.08 9.94 -6.81
N ARG A 49 5.35 10.96 -6.35
CA ARG A 49 5.92 12.08 -5.58
C ARG A 49 5.31 12.19 -4.19
N CYS A 50 6.16 12.14 -3.15
CA CYS A 50 5.72 12.24 -1.73
C CYS A 50 4.88 13.50 -1.45
N VAL A 51 5.22 14.61 -2.12
CA VAL A 51 4.52 15.91 -1.97
C VAL A 51 3.10 15.93 -2.55
N ALA A 52 2.68 14.86 -3.25
CA ALA A 52 1.30 14.67 -3.66
C ALA A 52 0.38 14.48 -2.45
N CYS A 53 0.88 13.83 -1.39
CA CYS A 53 0.13 13.62 -0.15
C CYS A 53 0.68 14.46 1.01
N HIS A 54 1.98 14.72 1.03
CA HIS A 54 2.66 15.39 2.14
C HIS A 54 2.77 16.91 1.96
N GLU A 55 2.65 17.63 3.08
CA GLU A 55 3.10 19.01 3.22
C GLU A 55 4.38 19.08 4.08
N PRO A 56 5.30 20.02 3.78
CA PRO A 56 6.53 20.18 4.56
C PRO A 56 6.23 20.30 6.06
N PHE A 57 6.90 19.47 6.86
CA PHE A 57 6.79 19.41 8.32
C PHE A 57 5.41 19.08 8.89
N LYS A 58 4.43 18.71 8.05
CA LYS A 58 3.07 18.35 8.48
C LYS A 58 2.70 16.90 8.16
N GLY A 59 3.53 16.21 7.40
CA GLY A 59 3.21 14.87 6.92
C GLY A 59 2.08 14.91 5.88
N ALA A 60 1.39 13.79 5.73
CA ALA A 60 0.23 13.71 4.85
C ALA A 60 -0.99 14.46 5.44
N THR A 61 -1.66 15.27 4.62
CA THR A 61 -2.77 16.12 5.09
C THR A 61 -4.07 15.83 4.34
N SER A 62 -5.22 15.97 5.02
CA SER A 62 -6.54 15.78 4.38
C SER A 62 -6.74 16.70 3.18
N LYS A 63 -6.17 17.91 3.22
CA LYS A 63 -6.22 18.87 2.10
C LYS A 63 -5.64 18.27 0.82
N LYS A 64 -4.54 17.51 0.92
CA LYS A 64 -3.90 16.85 -0.21
C LYS A 64 -4.75 15.70 -0.74
N CYS A 65 -5.38 14.92 0.13
CA CYS A 65 -6.32 13.86 -0.27
C CYS A 65 -7.50 14.40 -1.08
N LEU A 66 -8.06 15.54 -0.65
CA LEU A 66 -9.22 16.17 -1.28
C LEU A 66 -8.95 16.76 -2.68
N VAL A 67 -7.69 16.83 -3.13
CA VAL A 67 -7.36 17.21 -4.52
C VAL A 67 -7.92 16.18 -5.51
N CYS A 68 -7.86 14.89 -5.17
CA CYS A 68 -8.38 13.80 -5.99
C CYS A 68 -9.68 13.20 -5.41
N HIS A 69 -9.90 13.27 -4.11
CA HIS A 69 -11.12 12.79 -3.46
C HIS A 69 -12.10 13.92 -3.18
N THR A 70 -12.62 14.53 -4.25
CA THR A 70 -13.56 15.65 -4.13
C THR A 70 -14.95 15.19 -3.68
N LEU A 71 -15.74 16.13 -3.17
CA LEU A 71 -17.14 15.87 -2.79
C LEU A 71 -17.95 15.33 -3.99
N GLU A 72 -17.70 15.87 -5.18
CA GLU A 72 -18.35 15.46 -6.42
C GLU A 72 -18.03 14.00 -6.80
N ILE A 73 -16.78 13.57 -6.59
CA ILE A 73 -16.38 12.17 -6.81
C ILE A 73 -17.12 11.25 -5.86
N PHE A 74 -17.22 11.61 -4.58
CA PHE A 74 -18.03 10.84 -3.63
C PHE A 74 -19.53 10.87 -3.96
N GLN A 75 -20.04 11.95 -4.54
CA GLN A 75 -21.43 12.04 -4.96
C GLN A 75 -21.77 11.16 -6.16
N SER A 76 -20.84 11.02 -7.09
CA SER A 76 -21.05 10.32 -8.37
C SER A 76 -20.64 8.84 -8.34
N ARG A 77 -19.73 8.44 -7.45
CA ARG A 77 -19.12 7.10 -7.47
C ARG A 77 -19.35 6.25 -6.22
N SER A 78 -19.96 6.79 -5.17
CA SER A 78 -20.16 6.07 -3.92
C SER A 78 -21.62 5.71 -3.69
N GLU A 79 -21.83 4.56 -3.04
CA GLU A 79 -23.13 4.21 -2.47
C GLU A 79 -23.61 5.28 -1.49
N PRO A 80 -24.94 5.44 -1.31
CA PRO A 80 -25.52 6.51 -0.49
C PRO A 80 -24.94 6.61 0.93
N ASP A 81 -24.74 5.47 1.59
CA ASP A 81 -24.24 5.42 2.98
C ASP A 81 -22.76 5.81 3.07
N VAL A 82 -21.94 5.33 2.14
CA VAL A 82 -20.51 5.68 2.04
C VAL A 82 -20.35 7.16 1.74
N ARG A 83 -21.17 7.69 0.83
CA ARG A 83 -21.21 9.11 0.50
C ARG A 83 -21.54 9.96 1.72
N GLN A 84 -22.59 9.61 2.47
CA GLN A 84 -23.02 10.36 3.66
C GLN A 84 -21.94 10.34 4.76
N LEU A 85 -21.26 9.21 4.94
CA LEU A 85 -20.15 9.07 5.89
C LEU A 85 -18.98 10.00 5.52
N HIS A 86 -18.53 9.99 4.26
CA HIS A 86 -17.43 10.84 3.83
C HIS A 86 -17.81 12.32 3.85
N GLN A 87 -19.06 12.67 3.50
CA GLN A 87 -19.57 14.04 3.63
C GLN A 87 -19.46 14.56 5.06
N ASN A 88 -19.90 13.77 6.04
CA ASN A 88 -19.79 14.15 7.46
C ASN A 88 -18.32 14.27 7.89
N ALA A 89 -17.48 13.31 7.54
CA ALA A 89 -16.04 13.34 7.87
C ALA A 89 -15.35 14.60 7.30
N ILE A 90 -15.68 15.00 6.08
CA ILE A 90 -15.15 16.23 5.46
C ILE A 90 -15.68 17.47 6.18
N GLN A 91 -16.99 17.54 6.45
CA GLN A 91 -17.62 18.69 7.11
C GLN A 91 -17.11 18.92 8.54
N THR A 92 -16.84 17.83 9.27
CA THR A 92 -16.32 17.88 10.65
C THR A 92 -14.79 18.02 10.70
N GLY A 93 -14.11 18.00 9.55
CA GLY A 93 -12.65 18.13 9.47
C GLY A 93 -11.90 16.90 9.99
N GLN A 94 -12.53 15.73 10.00
CA GLN A 94 -11.87 14.49 10.42
C GLN A 94 -10.69 14.17 9.50
N ALA A 95 -9.56 13.77 10.10
CA ALA A 95 -8.38 13.38 9.32
C ALA A 95 -8.68 12.11 8.51
N CYS A 96 -8.38 12.12 7.20
CA CYS A 96 -8.59 10.94 6.35
C CYS A 96 -7.83 9.71 6.88
N LEU A 97 -6.62 9.96 7.40
CA LEU A 97 -5.75 8.94 7.98
C LEU A 97 -6.24 8.35 9.31
N ALA A 98 -7.32 8.88 9.89
CA ALA A 98 -7.95 8.27 11.07
C ALA A 98 -8.61 6.92 10.73
N CYS A 99 -9.02 6.74 9.48
CA CYS A 99 -9.57 5.49 8.97
C CYS A 99 -8.73 4.91 7.83
N HIS A 100 -7.95 5.75 7.12
CA HIS A 100 -7.14 5.31 6.00
C HIS A 100 -5.65 5.15 6.36
N THR A 101 -4.99 4.16 5.76
CA THR A 101 -3.57 3.89 5.91
C THR A 101 -2.92 3.73 4.56
N GLU A 102 -1.65 4.10 4.49
CA GLU A 102 -0.83 4.03 3.30
C GLU A 102 0.58 3.55 3.69
N HIS A 103 1.45 3.34 2.71
CA HIS A 103 2.83 2.86 2.86
C HIS A 103 2.95 1.43 3.38
N ARG A 104 2.04 0.56 2.95
CA ARG A 104 2.03 -0.87 3.31
C ARG A 104 2.00 -1.79 2.08
N GLY A 105 2.17 -1.23 0.89
CA GLY A 105 2.27 -1.96 -0.36
C GLY A 105 0.97 -2.61 -0.86
N VAL A 106 1.12 -3.53 -1.80
CA VAL A 106 0.02 -4.17 -2.56
C VAL A 106 -1.01 -4.93 -1.70
N LEU A 107 -0.61 -5.36 -0.50
CA LEU A 107 -1.45 -6.15 0.42
C LEU A 107 -2.29 -5.28 1.38
N THR A 108 -2.10 -3.96 1.38
CA THR A 108 -2.74 -3.03 2.32
C THR A 108 -4.24 -2.93 2.13
N ALA A 109 -5.01 -3.14 3.20
CA ALA A 109 -6.32 -2.51 3.32
C ALA A 109 -6.12 -1.01 3.58
N ILE A 110 -6.42 -0.15 2.58
CA ILE A 110 -6.34 1.30 2.79
C ILE A 110 -7.25 1.67 3.96
N THR A 111 -8.39 1.03 4.18
CA THR A 111 -9.27 1.33 5.33
C THR A 111 -9.10 0.34 6.47
N ILE A 112 -8.89 0.85 7.68
CA ILE A 112 -8.80 0.07 8.92
C ILE A 112 -10.10 -0.75 9.13
N GLY A 113 -9.97 -2.03 9.44
CA GLY A 113 -11.09 -2.91 9.76
C GLY A 113 -11.84 -3.49 8.56
N ARG A 114 -11.44 -3.18 7.32
CA ARG A 114 -11.96 -3.87 6.13
C ARG A 114 -11.26 -5.21 5.96
N ALA A 115 -12.02 -6.24 5.59
CA ALA A 115 -11.47 -7.54 5.23
C ALA A 115 -10.48 -7.39 4.07
N GLU A 116 -9.25 -7.84 4.25
CA GLU A 116 -8.22 -7.84 3.23
C GLU A 116 -8.56 -8.89 2.16
N ASN A 117 -8.48 -8.48 0.89
CA ASN A 117 -8.30 -9.42 -0.20
C ASN A 117 -6.79 -9.45 -0.52
N PRO A 118 -6.04 -10.44 0.01
CA PRO A 118 -4.59 -10.54 -0.19
C PRO A 118 -4.23 -10.94 -1.63
N HIS A 119 -5.21 -11.29 -2.45
CA HIS A 119 -5.04 -11.80 -3.79
C HIS A 119 -4.97 -10.70 -4.86
N GLY A 120 -5.33 -9.46 -4.50
CA GLY A 120 -5.43 -8.35 -5.45
C GLY A 120 -6.44 -8.63 -6.57
N GLU A 121 -6.40 -7.83 -7.64
CA GLU A 121 -7.24 -8.01 -8.84
C GLU A 121 -6.71 -9.13 -9.75
N LEU A 122 -5.39 -9.36 -9.72
CA LEU A 122 -4.70 -10.28 -10.62
C LEU A 122 -5.23 -11.70 -10.52
N VAL A 123 -5.47 -12.18 -9.29
CA VAL A 123 -5.96 -13.54 -9.06
C VAL A 123 -7.40 -13.72 -9.56
N PHE A 124 -8.26 -12.71 -9.45
CA PHE A 124 -9.63 -12.79 -9.96
C PHE A 124 -9.64 -12.89 -11.48
N ARG A 125 -8.78 -12.12 -12.15
CA ARG A 125 -8.60 -12.20 -13.60
C ARG A 125 -7.99 -13.53 -14.06
N ALA A 126 -6.93 -14.00 -13.41
CA ALA A 126 -6.24 -15.22 -13.79
C ALA A 126 -7.07 -16.50 -13.55
N THR A 127 -7.97 -16.48 -12.56
CA THR A 127 -8.79 -17.64 -12.19
C THR A 127 -10.20 -17.60 -12.78
N GLY A 128 -10.64 -16.43 -13.25
CA GLY A 128 -12.04 -16.18 -13.65
C GLY A 128 -13.01 -16.13 -12.46
N ALA A 129 -12.51 -16.14 -11.22
CA ALA A 129 -13.35 -16.00 -10.03
C ALA A 129 -13.99 -14.60 -9.98
N THR A 130 -15.23 -14.53 -9.51
CA THR A 130 -16.01 -13.29 -9.41
C THR A 130 -16.28 -12.89 -7.95
N SER A 131 -16.07 -13.81 -7.01
CA SER A 131 -16.28 -13.58 -5.58
C SER A 131 -15.25 -14.29 -4.71
N CYS A 132 -14.98 -13.73 -3.52
CA CYS A 132 -14.19 -14.40 -2.49
C CYS A 132 -14.75 -15.79 -2.14
N SER A 133 -16.08 -15.97 -2.26
CA SER A 133 -16.78 -17.22 -2.00
C SER A 133 -16.54 -18.30 -3.05
N ASP A 134 -15.90 -18.00 -4.17
CA ASP A 134 -15.56 -19.03 -5.17
C ASP A 134 -14.39 -19.90 -4.67
N CYS A 135 -13.55 -19.32 -3.79
CA CYS A 135 -12.37 -19.98 -3.23
C CYS A 135 -12.41 -20.13 -1.71
N HIS A 136 -13.16 -19.30 -0.98
CA HIS A 136 -13.21 -19.30 0.49
C HIS A 136 -14.59 -19.64 1.04
N VAL A 137 -14.61 -20.26 2.21
CA VAL A 137 -15.74 -20.23 3.15
C VAL A 137 -15.51 -19.06 4.10
N ILE A 138 -16.30 -18.00 3.94
CA ILE A 138 -16.29 -16.82 4.81
C ILE A 138 -17.26 -17.08 5.96
N ARG A 139 -16.76 -17.09 7.21
CA ARG A 139 -17.60 -17.16 8.41
C ARG A 139 -17.53 -15.84 9.16
N ALA A 140 -18.69 -15.28 9.48
CA ALA A 140 -18.76 -14.10 10.33
C ALA A 140 -18.32 -14.47 11.76
N GLY A 141 -17.22 -13.89 12.23
CA GLY A 141 -16.72 -14.00 13.59
C GLY A 141 -16.29 -12.63 14.11
N ALA A 142 -16.35 -12.45 15.44
CA ALA A 142 -16.11 -11.20 16.17
C ALA A 142 -14.94 -10.37 15.62
N GLY A 143 -15.24 -9.41 14.74
CA GLY A 143 -14.30 -8.40 14.25
C GLY A 143 -13.20 -8.89 13.29
N LYS A 144 -13.20 -10.15 12.83
CA LYS A 144 -12.24 -10.66 11.84
C LYS A 144 -12.94 -11.55 10.82
N GLN A 145 -12.90 -11.14 9.56
CA GLN A 145 -13.32 -11.97 8.42
C GLN A 145 -12.13 -12.82 7.99
N ASN A 146 -11.96 -14.00 8.59
CA ASN A 146 -10.97 -14.98 8.11
C ASN A 146 -11.66 -15.97 7.17
N GLY A 147 -11.32 -15.92 5.88
CA GLY A 147 -11.70 -16.93 4.91
C GLY A 147 -10.89 -18.20 5.10
N THR A 148 -11.55 -19.35 5.13
CA THR A 148 -10.88 -20.66 5.02
C THR A 148 -11.03 -21.16 3.59
N LEU A 149 -9.97 -21.67 2.97
CA LEU A 149 -10.05 -22.20 1.62
C LEU A 149 -11.10 -23.33 1.52
N GLN A 150 -11.87 -23.32 0.44
CA GLN A 150 -12.80 -24.38 0.14
C GLN A 150 -12.06 -25.68 -0.17
N ARG A 151 -12.63 -26.80 0.26
CA ARG A 151 -12.16 -28.14 -0.09
C ARG A 151 -12.91 -28.64 -1.31
N ASN A 152 -12.63 -28.04 -2.47
CA ASN A 152 -13.21 -28.45 -3.74
C ASN A 152 -12.10 -28.70 -4.79
N ALA A 153 -12.43 -29.46 -5.84
CA ALA A 153 -11.46 -29.84 -6.87
C ALA A 153 -10.94 -28.64 -7.69
N TYR A 154 -11.69 -27.54 -7.74
CA TYR A 154 -11.28 -26.32 -8.44
C TYR A 154 -10.14 -25.61 -7.70
N VAL A 155 -10.30 -25.36 -6.39
CA VAL A 155 -9.29 -24.75 -5.51
C VAL A 155 -8.04 -25.63 -5.41
N GLU A 156 -8.23 -26.95 -5.30
CA GLU A 156 -7.09 -27.90 -5.23
C GLU A 156 -6.23 -27.87 -6.49
N ARG A 157 -6.85 -27.82 -7.69
CA ARG A 157 -6.13 -27.70 -8.96
C ARG A 157 -5.37 -26.39 -9.08
N LEU A 158 -5.94 -25.27 -8.63
CA LEU A 158 -5.26 -23.97 -8.64
C LEU A 158 -4.02 -23.98 -7.74
N ILE A 159 -4.12 -24.52 -6.53
CA ILE A 159 -2.99 -24.63 -5.59
C ILE A 159 -1.86 -25.48 -6.19
N GLN A 160 -2.20 -26.57 -6.89
CA GLN A 160 -1.22 -27.44 -7.55
C GLN A 160 -0.57 -26.76 -8.77
N LYS A 161 -1.35 -26.04 -9.58
CA LYS A 161 -0.86 -25.33 -10.79
C LYS A 161 0.07 -24.16 -10.44
N GLU A 162 -0.18 -23.49 -9.32
CA GLU A 162 0.59 -22.29 -8.92
C GLU A 162 1.83 -22.57 -8.06
N GLU A 163 2.18 -23.84 -7.81
CA GLU A 163 3.35 -24.26 -7.02
C GLU A 163 3.53 -23.51 -5.66
N GLY A 164 2.46 -22.95 -5.09
CA GLY A 164 2.51 -22.14 -3.88
C GLY A 164 2.96 -20.68 -4.10
N ALA A 165 2.34 -19.97 -5.05
CA ALA A 165 2.52 -18.53 -5.28
C ALA A 165 2.38 -17.62 -4.02
N HIS A 166 1.80 -18.15 -2.94
CA HIS A 166 1.66 -17.49 -1.63
C HIS A 166 2.67 -17.97 -0.56
N ARG A 167 3.82 -18.55 -0.95
CA ARG A 167 4.95 -18.72 -0.01
C ARG A 167 5.63 -17.37 0.24
N LEU A 168 6.03 -17.12 1.49
CA LEU A 168 6.81 -15.93 1.86
C LEU A 168 7.99 -15.76 0.88
N GLY A 169 8.06 -14.61 0.19
CA GLY A 169 9.14 -14.27 -0.75
C GLY A 169 8.89 -14.55 -2.24
N HIS A 170 7.84 -15.29 -2.62
CA HIS A 170 7.56 -15.60 -4.03
C HIS A 170 6.78 -14.49 -4.75
N PHE A 171 5.94 -13.74 -4.04
CA PHE A 171 5.18 -12.60 -4.59
C PHE A 171 6.09 -11.50 -5.17
N ALA A 172 7.29 -11.32 -4.58
CA ALA A 172 8.30 -10.38 -5.05
C ALA A 172 8.81 -10.72 -6.46
N LYS A 173 8.74 -11.98 -6.90
CA LYS A 173 9.12 -12.38 -8.27
C LYS A 173 8.09 -11.92 -9.30
N CYS A 174 6.79 -12.05 -8.99
CA CYS A 174 5.70 -11.59 -9.85
C CYS A 174 5.75 -10.06 -10.03
N LEU A 175 6.04 -9.33 -8.95
CA LEU A 175 6.20 -7.88 -8.97
C LEU A 175 7.45 -7.38 -9.74
N LYS A 176 8.38 -8.26 -10.15
CA LYS A 176 9.50 -7.84 -11.01
C LYS A 176 9.02 -7.43 -12.40
N CYS A 177 8.03 -8.14 -12.94
CA CYS A 177 7.47 -7.85 -14.27
C CYS A 177 6.17 -7.03 -14.18
N HIS A 178 5.40 -7.19 -13.10
CA HIS A 178 4.09 -6.52 -12.93
C HIS A 178 4.11 -5.29 -12.00
N ARG A 179 5.29 -4.71 -11.72
CA ARG A 179 5.38 -3.45 -10.98
C ARG A 179 4.70 -2.34 -11.78
N GLY A 180 3.60 -1.80 -11.28
CA GLY A 180 2.88 -0.67 -11.89
C GLY A 180 1.74 -1.04 -12.84
N GLY A 181 1.34 -2.31 -12.94
CA GLY A 181 0.03 -2.67 -13.53
C GLY A 181 -0.21 -2.29 -14.99
N GLN A 182 0.82 -2.10 -15.82
CA GLN A 182 0.65 -1.98 -17.27
C GLN A 182 0.57 -3.37 -17.90
N LEU A 183 -0.59 -3.65 -18.50
CA LEU A 183 -0.90 -4.82 -19.31
C LEU A 183 -0.81 -4.43 -20.77
N ASP A 184 0.33 -4.72 -21.39
CA ASP A 184 0.38 -5.07 -22.80
C ASP A 184 1.05 -6.43 -22.85
N VAL A 185 0.27 -7.48 -22.60
CA VAL A 185 0.65 -8.85 -22.97
C VAL A 185 -0.17 -9.12 -24.21
N GLU A 186 0.46 -8.92 -25.37
CA GLU A 186 -0.04 -9.46 -26.62
C GLU A 186 -0.18 -10.98 -26.42
N GLU A 187 -1.38 -11.50 -26.63
CA GLU A 187 -1.63 -12.94 -26.68
C GLU A 187 -0.78 -13.47 -27.84
N GLU A 188 0.26 -14.26 -27.55
CA GLU A 188 0.89 -15.09 -28.57
C GLU A 188 -0.19 -16.09 -29.00
N ASP A 189 -0.67 -15.93 -30.23
CA ASP A 189 -1.57 -16.85 -30.89
C ASP A 189 -0.97 -18.26 -30.79
N ASP A 190 -1.68 -19.15 -30.09
CA ASP A 190 -1.45 -20.59 -30.15
C ASP A 190 -1.77 -21.04 -31.57
N ASP A 191 -0.75 -21.13 -32.42
CA ASP A 191 -0.85 -21.82 -33.70
C ASP A 191 -1.01 -23.33 -33.43
N ASP A 192 -2.25 -23.80 -33.57
CA ASP A 192 -2.59 -25.21 -33.80
C ASP A 192 -1.87 -25.72 -35.07
N ASP A 193 -1.01 -26.72 -34.93
CA ASP A 193 -0.72 -27.77 -35.94
C ASP A 193 -0.16 -29.05 -35.27
#